data_AF-A0A6A4Z4M1-F1
#
_entry.id   AF-A0A6A4Z4M1-F1
#
_cell.length_a   1.000
_cell.length_b   1.000
_cell.length_c   1.000
_cell.angle_alpha   90.00
_cell.angle_beta   90.00
_cell.angle_gamma   90.00
#
_symmetry.space_group_name_H-M   'P 1'
#
loop_
_entity.id
_entity.type
_entity.pdbx_description
1 polymer ?
#
loop_
_entity_poly.entity_id
_entity_poly.type
_entity_poly.pdbx_seq_one_letter_code
_entity_poly.pdbx_strand_id
1 'polypeptide(L)'
;MAEEDSPAWNTRSSQTSQRAHSQDEPENNLPDSRENSIYEITLLPLVKNTVGERNTSAVKLSVFVFGGASWSAIKASIFEKFKTKCHGLAHRDDAGVWSVRDEQVTEDDFASIFSMKLGSHVKKFDSDVGMQDWLVSTRNQRVTLSIYKYGNEIGTKQQLTEFNATCIAPSNQDRSGAPNESTIQEFMAKLHSKWDSMWEADSPIWRLWATHVVRPPMLAWETRVRQEPPPHILSRLRHTTSIHELRYGQAHRSTRTSLEIVDGSLLQLEQLKATVDIVVQRMQLFQEALVAKREILVGMERELAPIPPNELPIPVLDASRNNPDVDHDFAVEDATA
;
A
#
# COMPACT_ATOMS: atom_id res chain seq x y z
N MET A 1 -20.49 -73.56 43.40
CA MET A 1 -20.81 -72.37 44.21
C MET A 1 -20.01 -71.21 43.63
N ALA A 2 -20.53 -70.21 42.95
CA ALA A 2 -21.81 -69.84 42.34
C ALA A 2 -21.38 -68.82 41.25
N GLU A 3 -21.72 -68.94 39.97
CA GLU A 3 -23.01 -68.70 39.30
C GLU A 3 -23.58 -67.28 39.49
N GLU A 4 -24.02 -66.71 38.36
CA GLU A 4 -24.85 -65.50 38.16
C GLU A 4 -24.15 -64.11 38.27
N ASP A 5 -24.46 -63.10 37.46
CA ASP A 5 -25.27 -62.99 36.25
C ASP A 5 -24.96 -61.62 35.59
N SER A 6 -25.16 -61.48 34.28
CA SER A 6 -25.23 -60.16 33.65
C SER A 6 -26.55 -59.46 34.01
N PRO A 7 -26.62 -58.12 33.91
CA PRO A 7 -27.51 -57.63 32.87
C PRO A 7 -27.01 -56.39 32.13
N ALA A 8 -27.34 -56.40 30.84
CA ALA A 8 -27.30 -55.28 29.93
C ALA A 8 -28.17 -54.12 30.40
N TRP A 9 -27.67 -52.89 30.26
CA TRP A 9 -28.49 -51.69 30.23
C TRP A 9 -28.35 -51.01 28.88
N ASN A 10 -29.31 -51.32 28.01
CA ASN A 10 -29.74 -50.44 26.94
C ASN A 10 -30.30 -49.16 27.58
N THR A 11 -29.80 -47.99 27.20
CA THR A 11 -30.57 -46.75 27.32
C THR A 11 -30.66 -46.09 25.96
N ARG A 12 -31.75 -46.46 25.28
CA ARG A 12 -32.34 -45.73 24.16
C ARG A 12 -32.86 -44.39 24.71
N SER A 13 -32.38 -43.27 24.19
CA SER A 13 -33.08 -41.99 24.33
C SER A 13 -33.26 -41.37 22.96
N SER A 14 -34.52 -41.32 22.53
CA SER A 14 -34.99 -40.69 21.31
C SER A 14 -35.49 -39.29 21.66
N GLN A 15 -34.96 -38.27 20.98
CA GLN A 15 -35.58 -36.96 20.73
C GLN A 15 -34.86 -36.41 19.48
N THR A 16 -35.38 -36.60 18.27
CA THR A 16 -36.44 -35.82 17.59
C THR A 16 -36.05 -34.35 17.39
N SER A 17 -35.74 -34.06 16.12
CA SER A 17 -35.88 -32.79 15.39
C SER A 17 -35.66 -31.47 16.14
N GLN A 18 -34.50 -30.87 15.89
CA GLN A 18 -34.43 -29.43 15.66
C GLN A 18 -33.75 -29.16 14.32
N ARG A 19 -34.62 -29.06 13.31
CA ARG A 19 -34.59 -28.17 12.14
C ARG A 19 -33.42 -27.18 12.18
N ALA A 20 -32.29 -27.55 11.57
CA ALA A 20 -31.26 -26.59 11.23
C ALA A 20 -31.87 -25.62 10.22
N HIS A 21 -31.74 -24.33 10.51
CA HIS A 21 -32.24 -23.23 9.70
C HIS A 21 -31.92 -23.45 8.22
N SER A 22 -32.97 -23.45 7.42
CA SER A 22 -32.95 -23.03 6.03
C SER A 22 -32.38 -21.62 6.00
N GLN A 23 -31.08 -21.49 5.80
CA GLN A 23 -30.56 -20.31 5.13
C GLN A 23 -30.75 -20.60 3.65
N ASP A 24 -31.83 -20.04 3.12
CA ASP A 24 -32.03 -19.81 1.70
C ASP A 24 -30.82 -19.03 1.18
N GLU A 25 -29.82 -19.76 0.68
CA GLU A 25 -28.88 -19.23 -0.29
C GLU A 25 -29.72 -18.87 -1.52
N PRO A 26 -29.63 -17.63 -2.03
CA PRO A 26 -30.48 -17.19 -3.11
C PRO A 26 -30.25 -18.11 -4.30
N GLU A 27 -31.33 -18.59 -4.90
CA GLU A 27 -31.33 -19.07 -6.28
C GLU A 27 -30.67 -17.98 -7.12
N ASN A 28 -29.38 -18.16 -7.38
CA ASN A 28 -28.61 -17.20 -8.12
C ASN A 28 -29.06 -17.37 -9.57
N ASN A 29 -30.05 -16.55 -9.93
CA ASN A 29 -30.52 -16.29 -11.27
C ASN A 29 -29.31 -16.10 -12.19
N LEU A 30 -28.94 -17.15 -12.91
CA LEU A 30 -28.28 -16.99 -14.20
C LEU A 30 -29.27 -16.22 -15.08
N PRO A 31 -28.84 -15.22 -15.87
CA PRO A 31 -29.74 -14.50 -16.76
C PRO A 31 -30.51 -15.50 -17.63
N ASP A 32 -31.79 -15.22 -17.86
CA ASP A 32 -32.64 -15.88 -18.84
C ASP A 32 -31.92 -15.97 -20.20
N SER A 33 -31.17 -17.05 -20.39
CA SER A 33 -30.60 -17.45 -21.67
C SER A 33 -31.21 -18.77 -22.15
N ARG A 34 -32.38 -19.14 -21.58
CA ARG A 34 -33.14 -20.32 -22.00
C ARG A 34 -33.82 -20.14 -23.35
N GLU A 35 -34.03 -18.90 -23.79
CA GLU A 35 -34.81 -18.60 -25.00
C GLU A 35 -34.14 -19.06 -26.31
N ASN A 36 -32.84 -19.42 -26.30
CA ASN A 36 -32.10 -19.93 -27.48
C ASN A 36 -31.36 -21.26 -27.25
N SER A 37 -31.70 -22.01 -26.20
CA SER A 37 -31.01 -23.28 -25.89
C SER A 37 -31.61 -24.46 -26.66
N ILE A 38 -30.93 -24.90 -27.72
CA ILE A 38 -31.36 -26.05 -28.55
C ILE A 38 -31.05 -27.38 -27.85
N TYR A 39 -29.91 -27.47 -27.17
CA TYR A 39 -29.45 -28.65 -26.47
C TYR A 39 -29.35 -28.38 -24.96
N GLU A 40 -29.59 -29.42 -24.16
CA GLU A 40 -29.57 -29.34 -22.70
C GLU A 40 -28.98 -30.61 -22.11
N ILE A 41 -28.17 -30.47 -21.05
CA ILE A 41 -27.60 -31.58 -20.30
C ILE A 41 -27.73 -31.37 -18.80
N THR A 42 -28.19 -32.40 -18.09
CA THR A 42 -28.24 -32.43 -16.62
C THR A 42 -27.03 -33.17 -16.07
N LEU A 43 -26.17 -32.46 -15.34
CA LEU A 43 -24.92 -32.98 -14.78
C LEU A 43 -25.00 -33.21 -13.27
N LEU A 44 -24.43 -34.33 -12.84
CA LEU A 44 -24.11 -34.67 -11.45
C LEU A 44 -22.60 -34.53 -11.27
N PRO A 45 -22.08 -33.36 -10.83
CA PRO A 45 -20.65 -33.12 -10.75
C PRO A 45 -20.05 -33.77 -9.51
N LEU A 46 -18.90 -34.43 -9.71
CA LEU A 46 -18.14 -35.15 -8.70
C LEU A 46 -16.68 -34.68 -8.77
N VAL A 47 -16.18 -34.07 -7.70
CA VAL A 47 -14.75 -33.71 -7.62
C VAL A 47 -13.97 -34.91 -7.11
N LYS A 48 -12.98 -35.32 -7.90
CA LYS A 48 -12.13 -36.48 -7.65
C LYS A 48 -10.66 -36.09 -7.54
N ASN A 49 -9.95 -36.78 -6.66
CA ASN A 49 -8.51 -36.66 -6.49
C ASN A 49 -7.75 -37.50 -7.52
N THR A 50 -8.34 -38.61 -8.00
CA THR A 50 -7.74 -39.50 -9.02
C THR A 50 -8.80 -40.01 -9.99
N VAL A 51 -8.38 -40.47 -11.17
CA VAL A 51 -9.30 -41.06 -12.16
C VAL A 51 -9.98 -42.32 -11.63
N GLY A 52 -9.23 -43.18 -10.95
CA GLY A 52 -9.71 -44.43 -10.36
C GLY A 52 -10.54 -44.27 -9.07
N GLU A 53 -10.75 -43.05 -8.57
CA GLU A 53 -11.54 -42.82 -7.36
C GLU A 53 -13.00 -43.22 -7.57
N ARG A 54 -13.55 -43.98 -6.62
CA ARG A 54 -14.96 -44.39 -6.65
C ARG A 54 -15.87 -43.17 -6.46
N ASN A 55 -16.99 -43.14 -7.17
CA ASN A 55 -17.97 -42.04 -7.07
C ASN A 55 -18.52 -41.84 -5.65
N THR A 56 -18.50 -42.87 -4.80
CA THR A 56 -18.91 -42.79 -3.39
C THR A 56 -17.93 -42.02 -2.51
N SER A 57 -16.65 -41.94 -2.91
CA SER A 57 -15.59 -41.24 -2.18
C SER A 57 -15.36 -39.82 -2.71
N ALA A 58 -15.87 -39.53 -3.91
CA ALA A 58 -15.79 -38.21 -4.53
C ALA A 58 -16.68 -37.18 -3.80
N VAL A 59 -16.26 -35.92 -3.85
CA VAL A 59 -17.06 -34.80 -3.31
C VAL A 59 -18.19 -34.49 -4.30
N LYS A 60 -19.44 -34.66 -3.87
CA LYS A 60 -20.63 -34.42 -4.68
C LYS A 60 -20.97 -32.92 -4.65
N LEU A 61 -21.15 -32.33 -5.83
CA LEU A 61 -21.69 -30.97 -5.96
C LEU A 61 -23.20 -31.02 -6.25
N SER A 62 -23.86 -29.87 -6.18
CA SER A 62 -25.25 -29.72 -6.59
C SER A 62 -25.44 -30.12 -8.06
N VAL A 63 -26.64 -30.59 -8.39
CA VAL A 63 -27.02 -30.87 -9.77
C VAL A 63 -27.03 -29.57 -10.56
N PHE A 64 -26.45 -29.57 -11.75
CA PHE A 64 -26.47 -28.41 -12.64
C PHE A 64 -27.04 -28.80 -13.98
N VAL A 65 -27.73 -27.85 -14.60
CA VAL A 65 -28.28 -28.00 -15.94
C VAL A 65 -27.65 -26.95 -16.82
N PHE A 66 -27.07 -27.40 -17.93
CA PHE A 66 -26.42 -26.52 -18.90
C PHE A 66 -27.19 -26.60 -20.21
N GLY A 67 -27.50 -25.43 -20.76
CA GLY A 67 -28.15 -25.26 -22.05
C GLY A 67 -27.26 -24.49 -23.02
N GLY A 68 -27.38 -24.79 -24.31
CA GLY A 68 -26.68 -24.05 -25.36
C GLY A 68 -27.14 -24.40 -26.77
N ALA A 69 -26.74 -23.59 -27.74
CA ALA A 69 -27.04 -23.82 -29.16
C ALA A 69 -26.15 -24.89 -29.81
N SER A 70 -25.00 -25.21 -29.21
CA SER A 70 -24.04 -26.22 -29.68
C SER A 70 -23.34 -26.90 -28.50
N TRP A 71 -22.62 -28.00 -28.77
CA TRP A 71 -21.82 -28.65 -27.72
C TRP A 71 -20.68 -27.74 -27.27
N SER A 72 -20.00 -27.02 -28.18
CA SER A 72 -18.99 -26.01 -27.80
C SER A 72 -19.52 -24.96 -26.81
N ALA A 73 -20.74 -24.45 -26.98
CA ALA A 73 -21.33 -23.48 -26.04
C ALA A 73 -21.57 -24.09 -24.64
N ILE A 74 -22.03 -25.34 -24.59
CA ILE A 74 -22.21 -26.09 -23.34
C ILE A 74 -20.86 -26.39 -22.69
N LYS A 75 -19.86 -26.80 -23.48
CA LYS A 75 -18.48 -27.09 -23.05
C LYS A 75 -17.86 -25.86 -22.37
N ALA A 76 -17.89 -24.70 -23.03
CA ALA A 76 -17.41 -23.43 -22.47
C ALA A 76 -18.12 -23.09 -21.15
N SER A 77 -19.43 -23.27 -21.08
CA SER A 77 -20.22 -23.00 -19.86
C SER A 77 -19.84 -23.91 -18.69
N ILE A 78 -19.62 -25.21 -18.97
CA ILE A 78 -19.16 -26.19 -17.96
C ILE A 78 -17.74 -25.83 -17.50
N PHE A 79 -16.86 -25.49 -18.45
CA PHE A 79 -15.48 -25.11 -18.17
C PHE A 79 -15.44 -23.89 -17.22
N GLU A 80 -16.10 -22.80 -17.58
CA GLU A 80 -16.13 -21.58 -16.76
C GLU A 80 -16.70 -21.83 -15.36
N LYS A 81 -17.73 -22.68 -15.25
CA LYS A 81 -18.35 -22.99 -13.95
C LYS A 81 -17.43 -23.77 -13.03
N PHE A 82 -16.66 -24.72 -13.56
CA PHE A 82 -15.92 -25.70 -12.76
C PHE A 82 -14.40 -25.61 -12.84
N LYS A 83 -13.81 -24.73 -13.67
CA LYS A 83 -12.36 -24.59 -13.81
C LYS A 83 -11.63 -24.38 -12.48
N THR A 84 -12.22 -23.65 -11.55
CA THR A 84 -11.66 -23.37 -10.22
C THR A 84 -11.57 -24.60 -9.30
N LYS A 85 -12.23 -25.71 -9.66
CA LYS A 85 -12.12 -26.99 -8.95
C LYS A 85 -10.92 -27.82 -9.42
N CYS A 86 -10.31 -27.45 -10.55
CA CYS A 86 -9.01 -27.95 -10.98
C CYS A 86 -7.91 -27.07 -10.38
N HIS A 87 -6.97 -27.68 -9.66
CA HIS A 87 -5.86 -26.97 -9.01
C HIS A 87 -4.61 -26.90 -9.90
N GLY A 88 -4.60 -27.61 -11.03
CA GLY A 88 -3.50 -27.68 -11.98
C GLY A 88 -3.57 -28.96 -12.80
N LEU A 89 -2.71 -29.11 -13.81
CA LEU A 89 -2.59 -30.35 -14.57
C LEU A 89 -1.29 -31.05 -14.19
N ALA A 90 -1.40 -32.23 -13.58
CA ALA A 90 -0.25 -33.08 -13.32
C ALA A 90 0.31 -33.58 -14.65
N HIS A 91 1.63 -33.59 -14.74
CA HIS A 91 2.38 -34.14 -15.86
C HIS A 91 3.47 -35.06 -15.33
N ARG A 92 3.54 -36.29 -15.87
CA ARG A 92 4.63 -37.22 -15.61
C ARG A 92 5.54 -37.31 -16.83
N ASP A 93 6.81 -36.98 -16.65
CA ASP A 93 7.81 -37.10 -17.70
C ASP A 93 8.24 -38.55 -17.96
N ASP A 94 9.05 -38.75 -19.01
CA ASP A 94 9.59 -40.07 -19.39
C ASP A 94 10.52 -40.67 -18.32
N ALA A 95 11.11 -39.84 -17.46
CA ALA A 95 11.91 -40.26 -16.32
C ALA A 95 11.05 -40.68 -15.11
N GLY A 96 9.73 -40.52 -15.20
CA GLY A 96 8.77 -40.88 -14.17
C GLY A 96 8.60 -39.83 -13.07
N VAL A 97 9.15 -38.63 -13.25
CA VAL A 97 9.08 -37.50 -12.32
C VAL A 97 7.78 -36.74 -12.52
N TRP A 98 7.12 -36.42 -11.41
CA TRP A 98 5.89 -35.64 -11.40
C TRP A 98 6.20 -34.14 -11.44
N SER A 99 5.45 -33.43 -12.27
CA SER A 99 5.45 -31.97 -12.36
C SER A 99 4.01 -31.46 -12.53
N VAL A 100 3.83 -30.15 -12.45
CA VAL A 100 2.55 -29.48 -12.74
C VAL A 100 2.79 -28.56 -13.91
N ARG A 101 1.87 -28.54 -14.88
CA ARG A 101 1.94 -27.59 -15.99
C ARG A 101 1.80 -26.16 -15.45
N ASP A 102 2.75 -25.30 -15.81
CA ASP A 102 2.82 -23.89 -15.36
C ASP A 102 1.77 -22.98 -16.02
N GLU A 103 1.24 -23.37 -17.18
CA GLU A 103 0.26 -22.60 -17.94
C GLU A 103 -1.13 -22.66 -17.26
N GLN A 104 -1.86 -21.54 -17.32
CA GLN A 104 -3.24 -21.54 -16.87
C GLN A 104 -4.06 -22.50 -17.73
N VAL A 105 -4.87 -23.30 -17.05
CA VAL A 105 -5.76 -24.27 -17.69
C VAL A 105 -6.74 -23.54 -18.62
N THR A 106 -6.83 -23.98 -19.87
CA THR A 106 -7.74 -23.41 -20.87
C THR A 106 -8.84 -24.41 -21.26
N GLU A 107 -9.81 -23.97 -22.07
CA GLU A 107 -10.88 -24.85 -22.56
C GLU A 107 -10.35 -26.00 -23.44
N ASP A 108 -9.14 -25.89 -23.98
CA ASP A 108 -8.50 -26.97 -24.74
C ASP A 108 -8.14 -28.15 -23.85
N ASP A 109 -7.88 -27.90 -22.55
CA ASP A 109 -7.59 -28.93 -21.56
C ASP A 109 -8.85 -29.64 -21.01
N PHE A 110 -10.03 -29.36 -21.56
CA PHE A 110 -11.31 -29.88 -21.06
C PHE A 110 -11.31 -31.41 -20.89
N ALA A 111 -10.77 -32.15 -21.85
CA ALA A 111 -10.69 -33.61 -21.80
C ALA A 111 -9.70 -34.13 -20.75
N SER A 112 -8.72 -33.32 -20.37
CA SER A 112 -7.76 -33.62 -19.31
C SER A 112 -8.37 -33.41 -17.92
N ILE A 113 -9.31 -32.48 -17.78
CA ILE A 113 -9.92 -32.09 -16.49
C ILE A 113 -11.21 -32.85 -16.21
N PHE A 114 -12.02 -33.05 -17.25
CA PHE A 114 -13.39 -33.53 -17.12
C PHE A 114 -13.57 -34.89 -17.79
N SER A 115 -14.51 -35.66 -17.26
CA SER A 115 -14.99 -36.88 -17.90
C SER A 115 -16.49 -37.02 -17.68
N MET A 116 -17.22 -37.30 -18.76
CA MET A 116 -18.66 -37.53 -18.70
C MET A 116 -18.96 -39.02 -18.74
N LYS A 117 -19.86 -39.47 -17.87
CA LYS A 117 -20.27 -40.87 -17.79
C LYS A 117 -21.78 -40.97 -17.69
N LEU A 118 -22.35 -41.88 -18.47
CA LEU A 118 -23.75 -42.26 -18.40
C LEU A 118 -23.86 -43.78 -18.19
N GLY A 119 -24.52 -44.20 -17.11
CA GLY A 119 -24.51 -45.61 -16.71
C GLY A 119 -23.09 -46.11 -16.50
N SER A 120 -22.68 -47.13 -17.25
CA SER A 120 -21.31 -47.69 -17.22
C SER A 120 -20.35 -47.07 -18.23
N HIS A 121 -20.85 -46.29 -19.20
CA HIS A 121 -20.06 -45.83 -20.35
C HIS A 121 -19.52 -44.42 -20.15
N VAL A 122 -18.21 -44.26 -20.33
CA VAL A 122 -17.55 -42.95 -20.40
C VAL A 122 -17.66 -42.42 -21.82
N LYS A 123 -18.16 -41.20 -21.99
CA LYS A 123 -18.26 -40.53 -23.29
C LYS A 123 -16.93 -39.83 -23.58
N LYS A 124 -16.34 -40.16 -24.73
CA LYS A 124 -15.24 -39.38 -25.31
C LYS A 124 -15.80 -38.10 -25.92
N PHE A 125 -15.07 -37.02 -25.75
CA PHE A 125 -15.38 -35.75 -26.40
C PHE A 125 -14.88 -35.83 -27.84
N ASP A 126 -15.82 -36.02 -28.76
CA ASP A 126 -15.56 -36.17 -30.19
C ASP A 126 -15.90 -34.86 -30.93
N SER A 127 -16.21 -34.92 -32.23
CA SER A 127 -16.68 -33.77 -33.00
C SER A 127 -18.00 -33.19 -32.44
N ASP A 128 -18.25 -31.90 -32.72
CA ASP A 128 -19.45 -31.20 -32.24
C ASP A 128 -20.74 -31.92 -32.66
N VAL A 129 -20.80 -32.43 -33.91
CA VAL A 129 -21.94 -33.21 -34.43
C VAL A 129 -22.16 -34.49 -33.62
N GLY A 130 -21.11 -35.27 -33.37
CA GLY A 130 -21.23 -36.52 -32.60
C GLY A 130 -21.57 -36.28 -31.12
N MET A 131 -21.19 -35.12 -30.57
CA MET A 131 -21.60 -34.70 -29.24
C MET A 131 -23.06 -34.23 -29.21
N GLN A 132 -23.52 -33.52 -30.24
CA GLN A 132 -24.92 -33.08 -30.36
C GLN A 132 -25.88 -34.26 -30.44
N ASP A 133 -25.61 -35.27 -31.29
CA ASP A 133 -26.40 -36.49 -31.36
C ASP A 133 -26.48 -37.19 -29.99
N TRP A 134 -25.36 -37.22 -29.28
CA TRP A 134 -25.30 -37.77 -27.93
C TRP A 134 -26.13 -36.96 -26.94
N LEU A 135 -26.08 -35.62 -26.97
CA LEU A 135 -26.91 -34.75 -26.14
C LEU A 135 -28.41 -34.99 -26.38
N VAL A 136 -28.83 -35.16 -27.63
CA VAL A 136 -30.22 -35.48 -27.98
C VAL A 136 -30.62 -36.84 -27.42
N SER A 137 -29.78 -37.86 -27.58
CA SER A 137 -30.07 -39.22 -27.07
C SER A 137 -30.09 -39.32 -25.55
N THR A 138 -29.39 -38.42 -24.86
CA THR A 138 -29.26 -38.38 -23.40
C THR A 138 -30.16 -37.34 -22.75
N ARG A 139 -31.06 -36.74 -23.53
CA ARG A 139 -32.04 -35.77 -23.06
C ARG A 139 -32.83 -36.34 -21.87
N ASN A 140 -32.96 -35.54 -20.82
CA ASN A 140 -33.60 -35.89 -19.53
C ASN A 140 -32.87 -36.94 -18.69
N GLN A 141 -31.68 -37.40 -19.09
CA GLN A 141 -30.85 -38.28 -18.27
C GLN A 141 -29.87 -37.46 -17.42
N ARG A 142 -29.53 -38.01 -16.25
CA ARG A 142 -28.52 -37.43 -15.37
C ARG A 142 -27.16 -38.01 -15.70
N VAL A 143 -26.32 -37.20 -16.33
CA VAL A 143 -24.95 -37.56 -16.68
C VAL A 143 -24.04 -37.27 -15.49
N THR A 144 -23.17 -38.20 -15.14
CA THR A 144 -22.14 -37.95 -14.13
C THR A 144 -20.97 -37.19 -14.76
N LEU A 145 -20.60 -36.06 -14.18
CA LEU A 145 -19.41 -35.30 -14.55
C LEU A 145 -18.33 -35.55 -13.49
N SER A 146 -17.26 -36.25 -13.83
CA SER A 146 -16.07 -36.33 -12.98
C SER A 146 -15.17 -35.12 -13.27
N ILE A 147 -14.77 -34.41 -12.22
CA ILE A 147 -13.88 -33.26 -12.24
C ILE A 147 -12.59 -33.67 -11.52
N TYR A 148 -11.49 -33.79 -12.24
CA TYR A 148 -10.21 -34.21 -11.67
C TYR A 148 -9.42 -33.01 -11.16
N LYS A 149 -9.06 -33.01 -9.87
CA LYS A 149 -8.33 -31.90 -9.24
C LYS A 149 -6.99 -31.58 -9.88
N TYR A 150 -6.30 -32.60 -10.40
CA TYR A 150 -4.97 -32.49 -10.99
C TYR A 150 -4.92 -33.02 -12.44
N GLY A 151 -6.06 -33.01 -13.13
CA GLY A 151 -6.19 -33.65 -14.43
C GLY A 151 -6.24 -35.19 -14.38
N ASN A 152 -6.23 -35.81 -15.55
CA ASN A 152 -6.49 -37.24 -15.74
C ASN A 152 -5.23 -38.13 -15.74
N GLU A 153 -4.02 -37.56 -15.60
CA GLU A 153 -2.79 -38.35 -15.51
C GLU A 153 -2.66 -39.11 -14.18
N ILE A 154 -3.26 -38.59 -13.09
CA ILE A 154 -3.26 -39.26 -11.79
C ILE A 154 -4.35 -40.33 -11.76
N GLY A 155 -3.99 -41.55 -12.17
CA GLY A 155 -4.90 -42.68 -12.21
C GLY A 155 -5.24 -43.25 -10.83
N THR A 156 -4.23 -43.43 -9.98
CA THR A 156 -4.32 -44.22 -8.73
C THR A 156 -3.99 -43.41 -7.48
N LYS A 157 -4.42 -43.92 -6.32
CA LYS A 157 -4.08 -43.33 -5.02
C LYS A 157 -2.57 -43.32 -4.74
N GLN A 158 -1.84 -44.32 -5.23
CA GLN A 158 -0.39 -44.37 -5.11
C GLN A 158 0.26 -43.22 -5.89
N GLN A 159 -0.11 -43.05 -7.17
CA GLN A 159 0.36 -41.92 -7.98
C GLN A 159 0.02 -40.57 -7.37
N LEU A 160 -1.17 -40.43 -6.77
CA LEU A 160 -1.53 -39.20 -6.04
C LEU A 160 -0.60 -38.97 -4.84
N THR A 161 -0.19 -40.02 -4.14
CA THR A 161 0.71 -39.91 -2.98
C THR A 161 2.10 -39.49 -3.44
N GLU A 162 2.61 -40.09 -4.51
CA GLU A 162 3.87 -39.72 -5.14
C GLU A 162 3.84 -38.27 -5.67
N PHE A 163 2.79 -37.90 -6.40
CA PHE A 163 2.57 -36.53 -6.88
C PHE A 163 2.48 -35.54 -5.72
N ASN A 164 1.76 -35.88 -4.65
CA ASN A 164 1.67 -35.01 -3.47
C ASN A 164 3.03 -34.83 -2.81
N ALA A 165 3.83 -35.88 -2.68
CA ALA A 165 5.16 -35.80 -2.09
C ALA A 165 6.13 -34.96 -2.93
N THR A 166 6.01 -35.01 -4.26
CA THR A 166 6.92 -34.29 -5.18
C THR A 166 6.47 -32.85 -5.45
N CYS A 167 5.17 -32.61 -5.61
CA CYS A 167 4.64 -31.37 -6.20
C CYS A 167 3.75 -30.54 -5.26
N ILE A 168 3.29 -31.08 -4.13
CA ILE A 168 2.35 -30.38 -3.24
C ILE A 168 2.95 -30.14 -1.86
N ALA A 169 3.47 -31.20 -1.24
CA ALA A 169 4.17 -31.15 0.02
C ALA A 169 5.61 -30.66 -0.23
N PRO A 170 6.14 -29.73 0.58
CA PRO A 170 7.55 -29.37 0.54
C PRO A 170 8.40 -30.63 0.72
N SER A 171 9.22 -30.98 -0.28
CA SER A 171 10.14 -32.14 -0.21
C SER A 171 11.10 -32.05 0.99
N ASN A 172 11.33 -30.84 1.50
CA ASN A 172 12.17 -30.54 2.66
C ASN A 172 11.34 -29.82 3.74
N GLN A 173 10.53 -30.54 4.49
CA GLN A 173 9.95 -30.04 5.74
C GLN A 173 10.92 -30.27 6.89
N ASP A 174 11.08 -29.28 7.78
CA ASP A 174 11.65 -29.55 9.09
C ASP A 174 10.74 -30.49 9.91
N ARG A 175 11.19 -30.96 11.06
CA ARG A 175 10.42 -31.88 11.93
C ARG A 175 9.03 -31.34 12.35
N SER A 176 8.72 -30.08 12.07
CA SER A 176 7.47 -29.38 12.41
C SER A 176 6.64 -28.97 11.19
N GLY A 177 7.04 -29.34 9.96
CA GLY A 177 6.29 -29.04 8.74
C GLY A 177 6.59 -27.66 8.12
N ALA A 178 7.58 -26.92 8.64
CA ALA A 178 7.98 -25.62 8.09
C ALA A 178 8.92 -25.80 6.87
N PRO A 179 8.90 -24.86 5.91
CA PRO A 179 9.84 -24.88 4.78
C PRO A 179 11.29 -24.86 5.28
N ASN A 180 12.13 -25.74 4.74
CA ASN A 180 13.56 -25.76 5.07
C ASN A 180 14.21 -24.40 4.79
N GLU A 181 15.13 -24.00 5.65
CA GLU A 181 15.90 -22.76 5.54
C GLU A 181 16.62 -22.65 4.20
N SER A 182 17.18 -23.75 3.68
CA SER A 182 17.85 -23.75 2.37
C SER A 182 16.91 -23.35 1.23
N THR A 183 15.64 -23.78 1.30
CA THR A 183 14.61 -23.43 0.32
C THR A 183 14.20 -21.97 0.45
N ILE A 184 14.09 -21.44 1.67
CA ILE A 184 13.82 -20.00 1.87
C ILE A 184 14.96 -19.18 1.26
N GLN A 185 16.22 -19.55 1.49
CA GLN A 185 17.38 -18.85 0.92
C GLN A 185 17.42 -18.91 -0.62
N GLU A 186 17.12 -20.07 -1.22
CA GLU A 186 17.02 -20.21 -2.67
C GLU A 186 15.97 -19.26 -3.26
N PHE A 187 14.78 -19.21 -2.65
CA PHE A 187 13.71 -18.33 -3.11
C PHE A 187 13.96 -16.85 -2.79
N MET A 188 14.72 -16.53 -1.73
CA MET A 188 15.25 -15.18 -1.53
C MET A 188 16.16 -14.77 -2.69
N ALA A 189 17.08 -15.65 -3.13
CA ALA A 189 17.96 -15.36 -4.26
C ALA A 189 17.17 -15.15 -5.57
N LYS A 190 16.14 -15.96 -5.82
CA LYS A 190 15.23 -15.77 -6.97
C LYS A 190 14.48 -14.45 -6.90
N LEU A 191 13.98 -14.07 -5.72
CA LEU A 191 13.30 -12.79 -5.51
C LEU A 191 14.25 -11.61 -5.73
N HIS A 192 15.47 -11.64 -5.20
CA HIS A 192 16.48 -10.63 -5.49
C HIS A 192 16.74 -10.55 -7.00
N SER A 193 17.04 -11.67 -7.66
CA SER A 193 17.29 -11.67 -9.10
C SER A 193 16.17 -11.05 -9.93
N LYS A 194 14.91 -11.13 -9.47
CA LYS A 194 13.75 -10.58 -10.19
C LYS A 194 13.43 -9.13 -9.81
N TRP A 195 13.61 -8.75 -8.56
CA TRP A 195 13.01 -7.54 -7.97
C TRP A 195 14.00 -6.53 -7.37
N ASP A 196 15.30 -6.83 -7.29
CA ASP A 196 16.33 -5.94 -6.69
C ASP A 196 16.38 -4.55 -7.36
N SER A 197 16.04 -4.49 -8.65
CA SER A 197 16.02 -3.24 -9.42
C SER A 197 14.85 -2.33 -9.07
N MET A 198 13.77 -2.86 -8.51
CA MET A 198 12.55 -2.11 -8.21
C MET A 198 12.39 -1.83 -6.72
N TRP A 199 12.78 -2.79 -5.89
CA TRP A 199 12.55 -2.76 -4.45
C TRP A 199 13.86 -2.89 -3.68
N GLU A 200 14.01 -2.05 -2.66
CA GLU A 200 15.08 -2.05 -1.69
C GLU A 200 14.50 -2.38 -0.30
N ALA A 201 15.08 -3.37 0.38
CA ALA A 201 14.68 -3.76 1.72
C ALA A 201 15.76 -4.57 2.44
N ASP A 202 15.67 -4.60 3.78
CA ASP A 202 16.56 -5.41 4.60
C ASP A 202 16.31 -6.91 4.43
N SER A 203 17.35 -7.73 4.67
CA SER A 203 17.29 -9.20 4.56
C SER A 203 16.08 -9.87 5.25
N PRO A 204 15.63 -9.44 6.46
CA PRO A 204 14.45 -10.03 7.10
C PRO A 204 13.14 -9.83 6.31
N ILE A 205 13.02 -8.74 5.55
CA ILE A 205 11.84 -8.44 4.75
C ILE A 205 11.81 -9.33 3.49
N TRP A 206 12.96 -9.50 2.84
CA TRP A 206 13.12 -10.47 1.75
C TRP A 206 12.84 -11.90 2.21
N ARG A 207 13.29 -12.26 3.41
CA ARG A 207 13.01 -13.56 4.03
C ARG A 207 11.52 -13.75 4.30
N LEU A 208 10.83 -12.72 4.78
CA LEU A 208 9.38 -12.75 4.99
C LEU A 208 8.64 -12.98 3.65
N TRP A 209 9.09 -12.34 2.58
CA TRP A 209 8.55 -12.56 1.24
C TRP A 209 8.82 -13.95 0.71
N ALA A 210 10.07 -14.43 0.80
CA ALA A 210 10.41 -15.79 0.43
C ALA A 210 9.56 -16.82 1.20
N THR A 211 9.37 -16.61 2.51
CA THR A 211 8.50 -17.46 3.36
C THR A 211 7.05 -17.47 2.86
N HIS A 212 6.53 -16.33 2.41
CA HIS A 212 5.21 -16.25 1.80
C HIS A 212 5.14 -17.05 0.48
N VAL A 213 6.17 -16.91 -0.36
CA VAL A 213 6.27 -17.62 -1.64
C VAL A 213 6.30 -19.13 -1.41
N VAL A 214 7.15 -19.62 -0.49
CA VAL A 214 7.34 -21.05 -0.22
C VAL A 214 6.24 -21.69 0.64
N ARG A 215 5.16 -20.96 0.94
CA ARG A 215 3.98 -21.56 1.57
C ARG A 215 3.38 -22.60 0.61
N PRO A 216 2.84 -23.75 1.06
CA PRO A 216 2.19 -24.68 0.14
C PRO A 216 1.04 -24.04 -0.68
N PRO A 217 0.70 -24.60 -1.84
CA PRO A 217 1.35 -25.73 -2.49
C PRO A 217 2.64 -25.34 -3.26
N MET A 218 3.60 -26.26 -3.38
CA MET A 218 4.87 -26.05 -4.10
C MET A 218 4.67 -25.60 -5.55
N LEU A 219 3.68 -26.18 -6.23
CA LEU A 219 3.29 -25.81 -7.59
C LEU A 219 3.01 -24.30 -7.80
N ALA A 220 2.74 -23.53 -6.74
CA ALA A 220 2.50 -22.10 -6.85
C ALA A 220 3.77 -21.25 -6.60
N TRP A 221 4.89 -21.84 -6.21
CA TRP A 221 6.08 -21.08 -5.76
C TRP A 221 6.69 -20.24 -6.89
N GLU A 222 6.97 -20.84 -8.05
CA GLU A 222 7.55 -20.13 -9.20
C GLU A 222 6.63 -19.02 -9.72
N THR A 223 5.31 -19.27 -9.78
CA THR A 223 4.34 -18.25 -10.15
C THR A 223 4.34 -17.10 -9.14
N ARG A 224 4.42 -17.37 -7.84
CA ARG A 224 4.45 -16.34 -6.80
C ARG A 224 5.73 -15.51 -6.79
N VAL A 225 6.88 -16.05 -7.22
CA VAL A 225 8.11 -15.24 -7.42
C VAL A 225 7.88 -14.16 -8.48
N ARG A 226 7.10 -14.47 -9.52
CA ARG A 226 6.78 -13.54 -10.61
C ARG A 226 5.70 -12.52 -10.26
N GLN A 227 4.93 -12.78 -9.20
CA GLN A 227 3.87 -11.88 -8.73
C GLN A 227 4.46 -10.75 -7.88
N GLU A 228 3.77 -9.61 -7.88
CA GLU A 228 4.10 -8.50 -6.99
C GLU A 228 4.01 -8.91 -5.51
N PRO A 229 4.79 -8.25 -4.63
CA PRO A 229 4.77 -8.55 -3.21
C PRO A 229 3.36 -8.31 -2.62
N PRO A 230 2.87 -9.21 -1.75
CA PRO A 230 1.60 -9.02 -1.06
C PRO A 230 1.54 -7.68 -0.29
N PRO A 231 0.35 -7.08 -0.07
CA PRO A 231 0.23 -5.74 0.53
C PRO A 231 0.96 -5.55 1.87
N HIS A 232 0.93 -6.57 2.74
CA HIS A 232 1.60 -6.56 4.04
C HIS A 232 3.14 -6.61 3.96
N ILE A 233 3.69 -6.99 2.81
CA ILE A 233 5.13 -6.98 2.50
C ILE A 233 5.48 -5.71 1.76
N LEU A 234 4.66 -5.33 0.76
CA LEU A 234 4.82 -4.12 -0.03
C LEU A 234 4.94 -2.87 0.84
N SER A 235 4.11 -2.75 1.89
CA SER A 235 4.20 -1.65 2.88
C SER A 235 5.54 -1.51 3.61
N ARG A 236 6.40 -2.53 3.55
CA ARG A 236 7.74 -2.55 4.17
C ARG A 236 8.87 -2.44 3.16
N LEU A 237 8.58 -2.55 1.86
CA LEU A 237 9.56 -2.36 0.79
C LEU A 237 9.69 -0.86 0.48
N ARG A 238 10.90 -0.43 0.12
CA ARG A 238 11.16 0.90 -0.43
C ARG A 238 11.43 0.75 -1.91
N HIS A 239 11.07 1.76 -2.70
CA HIS A 239 11.52 1.79 -4.09
C HIS A 239 13.04 1.98 -4.11
N THR A 240 13.73 1.27 -5.00
CA THR A 240 15.17 1.45 -5.19
C THR A 240 15.43 2.88 -5.64
N THR A 241 15.91 3.71 -4.72
CA THR A 241 16.14 5.13 -4.98
C THR A 241 17.26 5.25 -6.00
N SER A 242 16.99 5.82 -7.16
CA SER A 242 18.04 5.99 -8.17
C SER A 242 19.11 6.94 -7.63
N ILE A 243 20.39 6.69 -7.93
CA ILE A 243 21.50 7.61 -7.61
C ILE A 243 21.19 9.04 -8.07
N HIS A 244 20.44 9.19 -9.16
CA HIS A 244 19.98 10.47 -9.68
C HIS A 244 19.01 11.19 -8.73
N GLU A 245 18.07 10.48 -8.12
CA GLU A 245 17.12 11.05 -7.16
C GLU A 245 17.80 11.47 -5.86
N LEU A 246 18.77 10.67 -5.38
CA LEU A 246 19.57 11.03 -4.22
C LEU A 246 20.36 12.32 -4.47
N ARG A 247 21.03 12.42 -5.62
CA ARG A 247 21.78 13.62 -6.03
C ARG A 247 20.87 14.83 -6.19
N TYR A 248 19.69 14.65 -6.81
CA TYR A 248 18.70 15.71 -6.95
C TYR A 248 18.21 16.21 -5.60
N GLY A 249 17.85 15.31 -4.67
CA GLY A 249 17.39 15.67 -3.34
C GLY A 249 18.47 16.41 -2.52
N GLN A 250 19.73 16.00 -2.61
CA GLN A 250 20.83 16.70 -1.95
C GLN A 250 21.08 18.08 -2.54
N ALA A 251 21.14 18.19 -3.88
CA ALA A 251 21.31 19.48 -4.57
C ALA A 251 20.16 20.44 -4.24
N HIS A 252 18.92 19.94 -4.26
CA HIS A 252 17.73 20.73 -3.93
C HIS A 252 17.79 21.30 -2.51
N ARG A 253 18.13 20.46 -1.51
CA ARG A 253 18.28 20.91 -0.11
C ARG A 253 19.38 21.95 0.04
N SER A 254 20.52 21.76 -0.62
CA SER A 254 21.64 22.71 -0.59
C SER A 254 21.23 24.05 -1.22
N THR A 255 20.62 24.02 -2.40
CA THR A 255 20.15 25.24 -3.09
C THR A 255 19.13 26.00 -2.24
N ARG A 256 18.20 25.29 -1.60
CA ARG A 256 17.19 25.92 -0.73
C ARG A 256 17.80 26.59 0.49
N THR A 257 18.76 25.93 1.15
CA THR A 257 19.48 26.51 2.30
C THR A 257 20.25 27.77 1.88
N SER A 258 20.93 27.74 0.74
CA SER A 258 21.64 28.91 0.22
C SER A 258 20.67 30.07 -0.09
N LEU A 259 19.48 29.77 -0.62
CA LEU A 259 18.45 30.77 -0.90
C LEU A 259 17.96 31.43 0.40
N GLU A 260 17.67 30.64 1.43
CA GLU A 260 17.25 31.15 2.75
C GLU A 260 18.33 32.05 3.40
N ILE A 261 19.61 31.73 3.22
CA ILE A 261 20.72 32.59 3.68
C ILE A 261 20.75 33.92 2.91
N VAL A 262 20.57 33.88 1.58
CA VAL A 262 20.53 35.09 0.75
C VAL A 262 19.35 35.97 1.14
N ASP A 263 18.16 35.39 1.30
CA ASP A 263 16.96 36.12 1.72
C ASP A 263 17.14 36.77 3.09
N GLY A 264 17.73 36.04 4.05
CA GLY A 264 18.08 36.57 5.36
C GLY A 264 19.08 37.73 5.29
N SER A 265 20.08 37.62 4.40
CA SER A 265 21.09 38.67 4.18
C SER A 265 20.49 39.92 3.53
N LEU A 266 19.55 39.75 2.59
CA LEU A 266 18.81 40.85 1.98
C LEU A 266 17.97 41.59 3.02
N LEU A 267 17.29 40.87 3.90
CA LEU A 267 16.51 41.47 4.98
C LEU A 267 17.39 42.27 5.95
N GLN A 268 18.57 41.76 6.30
CA GLN A 268 19.55 42.51 7.11
C GLN A 268 20.03 43.78 6.41
N LEU A 269 20.25 43.72 5.09
CA LEU A 269 20.64 44.89 4.30
C LEU A 269 19.54 45.97 4.29
N GLU A 270 18.28 45.58 4.20
CA GLU A 270 17.15 46.53 4.31
C GLU A 270 17.08 47.19 5.69
N GLN A 271 17.31 46.44 6.76
CA GLN A 271 17.37 46.99 8.12
C GLN A 271 18.53 47.99 8.29
N LEU A 272 19.70 47.68 7.71
CA LEU A 272 20.84 48.58 7.71
C LEU A 272 20.51 49.88 6.96
N LYS A 273 19.88 49.77 5.79
CA LYS A 273 19.43 50.94 5.01
C LYS A 273 18.49 51.84 5.82
N ALA A 274 17.49 51.27 6.48
CA ALA A 274 16.58 52.03 7.34
C ALA A 274 17.32 52.76 8.48
N THR A 275 18.35 52.14 9.04
CA THR A 275 19.19 52.77 10.07
C THR A 275 19.99 53.94 9.51
N VAL A 276 20.57 53.78 8.31
CA VAL A 276 21.27 54.88 7.61
C VAL A 276 20.32 56.04 7.34
N ASP A 277 19.09 55.77 6.88
CA ASP A 277 18.09 56.81 6.62
C ASP A 277 17.76 57.62 7.88
N ILE A 278 17.67 56.96 9.06
CA ILE A 278 17.49 57.65 10.35
C ILE A 278 18.68 58.56 10.66
N VAL A 279 19.92 58.10 10.42
CA VAL A 279 21.12 58.93 10.64
C VAL A 279 21.11 60.14 9.70
N VAL A 280 20.77 59.94 8.43
CA VAL A 280 20.66 61.04 7.45
C VAL A 280 19.62 62.07 7.89
N GLN A 281 18.43 61.63 8.33
CA GLN A 281 17.40 62.54 8.85
C GLN A 281 17.90 63.34 10.06
N ARG A 282 18.61 62.70 11.00
CA ARG A 282 19.19 63.40 12.16
C ARG A 282 20.24 64.43 11.75
N MET A 283 21.06 64.13 10.75
CA MET A 283 22.04 65.08 10.22
C MET A 283 21.36 66.30 9.59
N GLN A 284 20.26 66.11 8.87
CA GLN A 284 19.48 67.20 8.29
C GLN A 284 18.90 68.13 9.37
N LEU A 285 18.27 67.57 10.41
CA LEU A 285 17.76 68.35 11.55
C LEU A 285 18.87 69.14 12.26
N PHE A 286 20.05 68.54 12.43
CA PHE A 286 21.19 69.22 13.04
C PHE A 286 21.70 70.37 12.17
N GLN A 287 21.75 70.17 10.84
CA GLN A 287 22.12 71.22 9.89
C GLN A 287 21.13 72.40 9.95
N GLU A 288 19.83 72.15 9.95
CA GLU A 288 18.80 73.19 10.08
C GLU A 288 18.95 73.98 11.38
N ALA A 289 19.20 73.29 12.50
CA ALA A 289 19.44 73.95 13.79
C ALA A 289 20.70 74.82 13.78
N LEU A 290 21.77 74.41 13.09
CA LEU A 290 22.98 75.22 12.94
C LEU A 290 22.73 76.46 12.07
N VAL A 291 21.95 76.33 11.00
CA VAL A 291 21.55 77.47 10.16
C VAL A 291 20.75 78.47 10.98
N ALA A 292 19.74 78.02 11.73
CA ALA A 292 18.95 78.89 12.61
C ALA A 292 19.80 79.59 13.67
N LYS A 293 20.72 78.86 14.33
CA LYS A 293 21.66 79.46 15.28
C LYS A 293 22.56 80.52 14.62
N ARG A 294 23.01 80.27 13.39
CA ARG A 294 23.80 81.23 12.62
C ARG A 294 22.99 82.50 12.33
N GLU A 295 21.72 82.37 11.95
CA GLU A 295 20.85 83.52 11.70
C GLU A 295 20.64 84.37 12.95
N ILE A 296 20.43 83.75 14.11
CA ILE A 296 20.32 84.46 15.40
C ILE A 296 21.60 85.24 15.69
N LEU A 297 22.78 84.63 15.53
CA LEU A 297 24.06 85.30 15.76
C LEU A 297 24.27 86.50 14.83
N VAL A 298 23.91 86.36 13.54
CA VAL A 298 23.95 87.48 12.58
C VAL A 298 22.96 88.59 12.95
N GLY A 299 21.81 88.24 13.53
CA GLY A 299 20.85 89.21 14.07
C GLY A 299 21.41 90.00 15.25
N MET A 300 21.98 89.30 16.25
CA MET A 300 22.61 89.92 17.41
C MET A 300 23.77 90.86 17.02
N GLU A 301 24.57 90.49 16.02
CA GLU A 301 25.63 91.34 15.47
C GLU A 301 25.06 92.65 14.90
N ARG A 302 23.90 92.62 14.23
CA ARG A 302 23.24 93.82 13.70
C ARG A 302 22.68 94.73 14.80
N GLU A 303 22.17 94.16 15.90
CA GLU A 303 21.66 94.94 17.04
C GLU A 303 22.78 95.65 17.82
N LEU A 304 23.99 95.07 17.82
CA LEU A 304 25.20 95.67 18.41
C LEU A 304 25.80 96.79 17.55
N ALA A 305 25.18 97.14 16.42
CA ALA A 305 25.64 98.26 15.60
C ALA A 305 25.56 99.58 16.41
N PRO A 306 26.62 100.41 16.39
CA PRO A 306 26.72 101.58 17.25
C PRO A 306 25.58 102.58 17.00
N ILE A 307 24.94 103.03 18.09
CA ILE A 307 23.95 104.13 18.06
C ILE A 307 24.64 105.37 17.46
N PRO A 308 24.10 105.98 16.40
CA PRO A 308 24.69 107.18 15.82
C PRO A 308 24.77 108.28 16.89
N PRO A 309 25.87 109.05 16.96
CA PRO A 309 26.20 109.95 18.08
C PRO A 309 25.22 111.12 18.31
N ASN A 310 24.14 111.23 17.54
CA ASN A 310 23.16 112.32 17.63
C ASN A 310 21.95 112.06 18.53
N GLU A 311 21.84 110.89 19.17
CA GLU A 311 20.68 110.51 20.00
C GLU A 311 20.97 110.32 21.50
N LEU A 312 22.16 110.70 21.99
CA LEU A 312 22.43 110.72 23.44
C LEU A 312 22.06 112.10 24.03
N PRO A 313 21.08 112.21 24.94
CA PRO A 313 20.76 113.45 25.66
C PRO A 313 21.80 113.68 26.76
N ILE A 314 23.01 114.04 26.37
CA ILE A 314 24.13 114.39 27.25
C ILE A 314 23.87 115.64 28.14
N PRO A 315 22.98 116.62 27.84
CA PRO A 315 22.87 117.82 28.69
C PRO A 315 22.19 117.61 30.04
N VAL A 316 21.51 116.48 30.29
CA VAL A 316 20.68 116.29 31.51
C VAL A 316 21.48 115.68 32.67
N LEU A 317 22.59 114.99 32.39
CA LEU A 317 23.40 114.33 33.43
C LEU A 317 24.35 115.29 34.17
N ASP A 318 24.84 116.34 33.51
CA ASP A 318 25.72 117.35 34.12
C ASP A 318 25.02 118.27 35.14
N ALA A 319 23.68 118.27 35.20
CA ALA A 319 22.90 119.09 36.13
C ALA A 319 22.60 118.38 37.47
N SER A 320 22.98 117.10 37.63
CA SER A 320 22.73 116.35 38.85
C SER A 320 23.82 116.61 39.90
N ARG A 321 23.52 117.50 40.86
CA ARG A 321 24.40 117.81 41.99
C ARG A 321 24.56 116.56 42.86
N ASN A 322 25.81 116.12 43.04
CA ASN A 322 26.17 114.98 43.88
C ASN A 322 25.73 115.23 45.33
N ASN A 323 24.83 114.40 45.86
CA ASN A 323 24.46 114.46 47.28
C ASN A 323 25.56 113.79 48.12
N PRO A 324 26.06 114.45 49.18
CA PRO A 324 27.02 113.82 50.08
C PRO A 324 26.36 112.63 50.80
N ASP A 325 27.12 111.55 50.88
CA ASP A 325 26.78 110.29 51.54
C ASP A 325 26.71 110.50 53.07
N VAL A 326 25.52 110.32 53.66
CA VAL A 326 25.24 110.57 55.10
C VAL A 326 25.14 109.26 55.89
N ASP A 327 25.29 108.10 55.24
CA ASP A 327 25.00 106.79 55.87
C ASP A 327 26.24 106.12 56.50
N HIS A 328 27.36 106.84 56.61
CA HIS A 328 28.64 106.32 57.12
C HIS A 328 29.16 106.95 58.43
N ASP A 329 28.28 107.53 59.26
CA ASP A 329 28.60 107.95 60.63
C ASP A 329 27.83 107.13 61.67
N PHE A 330 28.36 105.97 62.04
CA PHE A 330 28.05 105.33 63.32
C PHE A 330 29.35 105.00 64.07
N ALA A 331 29.51 105.73 65.17
CA ALA A 331 30.58 105.62 66.15
C ALA A 331 30.73 104.21 66.71
N VAL A 332 31.98 103.80 66.90
CA VAL A 332 32.37 102.80 67.91
C VAL A 332 33.25 103.55 68.90
N GLU A 333 32.62 104.09 69.95
CA GLU A 333 33.31 104.47 71.17
C GLU A 333 33.71 103.19 71.93
N ASP A 334 35.02 103.07 72.06
CA ASP A 334 35.76 102.89 73.30
C ASP A 334 35.75 101.53 74.03
N ALA A 335 36.94 100.95 74.13
CA ALA A 335 37.59 100.67 75.42
C ALA A 335 38.93 99.96 75.21
N THR A 336 40.05 100.66 75.46
CA THR A 336 41.08 100.17 76.39
C THR A 336 42.00 101.32 76.86
N ALA A 337 42.05 101.43 78.20
CA ALA A 337 42.99 102.14 79.07
C ALA A 337 42.75 103.63 79.37
#